data_AF-A0A524NXU2-F1
#
_entry.id   AF-A0A524NXU2-F1
#
_cell.length_a   1.000
_cell.length_b   1.000
_cell.length_c   1.000
_cell.angle_alpha   90.00
_cell.angle_beta   90.00
_cell.angle_gamma   90.00
#
_symmetry.space_group_name_H-M   'P 1'
#
loop_
_entity.id
_entity.type
_entity.pdbx_description
1 polymer ?
#
loop_
_entity_poly.entity_id
_entity_poly.type
_entity_poly.pdbx_seq_one_letter_code
_entity_poly.pdbx_strand_id
1 'polypeptide(L)'
;MKEGSDIQTEESQTRTIKSLVNTPFKKVMFGIQILSYVLIVGSPVIGGAIGGVMGLKAAKTGGVILGIFIAGEVLFYGSLIFLGKEIVLLIRDKAKGWFKRRKTS
;
A
#
# COMPACT_ATOMS: atom_id res chain seq x y z
N MET A 1 -35.06 39.38 15.83
CA MET A 1 -33.60 39.32 15.59
C MET A 1 -32.91 38.75 16.81
N LYS A 2 -32.45 37.50 16.74
CA LYS A 2 -31.34 36.96 17.53
C LYS A 2 -30.61 35.99 16.60
N GLU A 3 -29.47 36.47 16.13
CA GLU A 3 -28.43 35.68 15.46
C GLU A 3 -27.90 34.60 16.40
N GLY A 4 -27.36 33.54 15.81
CA GLY A 4 -26.10 33.00 16.32
C GLY A 4 -26.10 31.51 16.64
N SER A 5 -25.37 30.79 15.79
CA SER A 5 -24.74 29.48 16.02
C SER A 5 -25.61 28.23 15.97
N ASP A 6 -26.11 27.94 14.77
CA ASP A 6 -26.10 26.55 14.30
C ASP A 6 -24.64 26.08 14.28
N ILE A 7 -24.21 25.44 15.37
CA ILE A 7 -23.00 24.64 15.39
C ILE A 7 -23.28 23.45 14.47
N GLN A 8 -23.01 23.64 13.18
CA GLN A 8 -22.86 22.55 12.23
C GLN A 8 -21.77 21.65 12.79
N THR A 9 -22.22 20.55 13.37
CA THR A 9 -21.37 19.46 13.80
C THR A 9 -20.71 18.96 12.52
N GLU A 10 -19.46 19.36 12.29
CA GLU A 10 -18.64 18.78 11.24
C GLU A 10 -18.71 17.27 11.42
N GLU A 11 -19.43 16.61 10.51
CA GLU A 11 -19.38 15.17 10.35
C GLU A 11 -17.91 14.82 10.19
N SER A 12 -17.35 14.32 11.29
CA SER A 12 -16.11 13.58 11.33
C SER A 12 -16.32 12.38 10.42
N GLN A 13 -16.10 12.59 9.12
CA GLN A 13 -15.91 11.52 8.16
C GLN A 13 -14.67 10.78 8.66
N THR A 14 -14.95 9.74 9.43
CA THR A 14 -14.01 8.72 9.85
C THR A 14 -13.46 8.12 8.56
N ARG A 15 -12.34 8.69 8.07
CA ARG A 15 -11.55 8.19 6.94
C ARG A 15 -11.04 6.80 7.28
N THR A 16 -11.94 5.85 7.15
CA THR A 16 -11.72 4.42 7.32
C THR A 16 -11.09 3.89 6.05
N ILE A 17 -10.45 2.72 6.10
CA ILE A 17 -9.87 2.03 4.94
C ILE A 17 -10.84 2.02 3.72
N LYS A 18 -12.16 2.00 3.96
CA LYS A 18 -13.23 2.20 2.96
C LYS A 18 -13.09 3.49 2.13
N SER A 19 -12.67 4.61 2.72
CA SER A 19 -12.40 5.88 2.04
C SER A 19 -11.18 5.80 1.11
N LEU A 20 -10.22 4.90 1.38
CA LEU A 20 -9.05 4.71 0.53
C LEU A 20 -9.38 3.93 -0.75
N VAL A 21 -10.34 3.02 -0.67
CA VAL A 21 -10.83 2.21 -1.80
C VAL A 21 -12.10 2.78 -2.43
N ASN A 22 -12.45 4.04 -2.14
CA ASN A 22 -13.68 4.65 -2.64
C ASN A 22 -13.64 4.96 -4.14
N THR A 23 -12.46 4.96 -4.77
CA THR A 23 -12.30 5.10 -6.22
C THR A 23 -11.67 3.84 -6.83
N PRO A 24 -12.13 3.41 -8.03
CA PRO A 24 -11.66 2.19 -8.68
C PRO A 24 -10.15 2.20 -8.92
N PHE A 25 -9.58 3.35 -9.24
CA PHE A 25 -8.14 3.53 -9.43
C PHE A 25 -7.31 3.14 -8.20
N LYS A 26 -7.79 3.46 -6.99
CA LYS A 26 -7.06 3.17 -5.75
C LYS A 26 -7.20 1.72 -5.31
N LYS A 27 -8.35 1.08 -5.59
CA LYS A 27 -8.50 -0.37 -5.43
C LYS A 27 -7.48 -1.12 -6.29
N VAL A 28 -7.34 -0.70 -7.55
CA VAL A 28 -6.39 -1.30 -8.49
C VAL A 28 -4.96 -1.15 -7.97
N MET A 29 -4.58 0.05 -7.55
CA MET A 29 -3.23 0.29 -7.05
C MET A 29 -2.92 -0.41 -5.72
N PHE A 30 -3.88 -0.50 -4.80
CA PHE A 30 -3.72 -1.32 -3.59
C PHE A 30 -3.57 -2.80 -3.93
N GLY A 31 -4.32 -3.28 -4.94
CA GLY A 31 -4.14 -4.61 -5.50
C GLY A 31 -2.75 -4.82 -6.11
N ILE A 32 -2.24 -3.84 -6.88
CA ILE A 32 -0.86 -3.85 -7.39
C ILE A 32 0.12 -3.92 -6.23
N GLN A 33 -0.12 -3.21 -5.13
CA GLN A 33 0.76 -3.22 -3.99
C GLN A 33 0.82 -4.58 -3.28
N ILE A 34 -0.33 -5.25 -3.13
CA ILE A 34 -0.38 -6.63 -2.63
C ILE A 34 0.34 -7.57 -3.59
N LEU A 35 0.08 -7.45 -4.90
CA LEU A 35 0.73 -8.27 -5.92
C LEU A 35 2.25 -8.08 -5.90
N SER A 36 2.72 -6.84 -5.83
CA SER A 36 4.14 -6.50 -5.70
C SER A 36 4.75 -7.11 -4.45
N TYR A 37 4.05 -7.05 -3.31
CA TYR A 37 4.53 -7.68 -2.08
C TYR A 37 4.67 -9.21 -2.23
N VAL A 38 3.70 -9.86 -2.86
CA VAL A 38 3.77 -11.30 -3.18
C VAL A 38 4.93 -11.59 -4.14
N LEU A 39 5.18 -10.75 -5.15
CA LEU A 39 6.30 -10.91 -6.07
C LEU A 39 7.66 -10.72 -5.37
N ILE A 40 7.79 -9.75 -4.46
CA ILE A 40 9.01 -9.47 -3.72
C ILE A 40 9.33 -10.64 -2.78
N VAL A 41 8.39 -11.01 -1.90
CA VAL A 41 8.60 -12.05 -0.89
C VAL A 41 8.60 -13.46 -1.52
N GLY A 42 7.75 -13.66 -2.53
CA GLY A 42 7.64 -14.90 -3.29
C GLY A 42 8.70 -15.06 -4.39
N SER A 43 9.53 -14.04 -4.66
CA SER A 43 10.54 -14.07 -5.73
C SER A 43 11.44 -15.31 -5.69
N PRO A 44 11.88 -15.85 -4.52
CA PRO A 44 12.71 -17.05 -4.50
C PRO A 44 11.94 -18.31 -4.93
N VAL A 45 10.66 -18.39 -4.56
CA VAL A 45 9.78 -19.53 -4.89
C VAL A 45 9.40 -19.48 -6.37
N ILE A 46 8.97 -18.31 -6.86
CA ILE A 46 8.55 -18.12 -8.25
C ILE A 46 9.77 -18.28 -9.18
N GLY A 47 10.88 -17.60 -8.87
CA GLY A 47 12.10 -17.68 -9.66
C GLY A 47 12.76 -19.06 -9.57
N GLY A 48 12.68 -19.73 -8.42
CA GLY A 48 13.10 -21.12 -8.25
C GLY A 48 12.26 -22.10 -9.05
N ALA A 49 10.94 -21.95 -9.07
CA ALA A 49 10.03 -22.78 -9.87
C ALA A 49 10.28 -22.59 -11.37
N ILE A 50 10.37 -21.34 -11.84
CA ILE A 50 10.71 -21.03 -13.25
C ILE A 50 12.09 -21.58 -13.60
N GLY A 51 13.08 -21.38 -12.72
CA GLY A 51 14.43 -21.90 -12.88
C GLY A 51 14.46 -23.43 -13.00
N GLY A 52 13.69 -24.12 -12.17
CA GLY A 52 13.56 -25.58 -12.17
C GLY A 52 12.88 -26.11 -13.43
N VAL A 53 11.77 -25.51 -13.86
CA VAL A 53 11.04 -25.90 -15.07
C VAL A 53 11.89 -25.67 -16.33
N MET A 54 12.72 -24.61 -16.35
CA MET A 54 13.60 -24.31 -17.49
C MET A 54 14.97 -24.99 -17.43
N GLY A 55 15.24 -25.82 -16.40
CA GLY A 55 16.54 -26.47 -16.22
C GLY A 55 17.71 -25.49 -16.09
N LEU A 56 17.47 -24.28 -15.58
CA LEU A 56 18.46 -23.22 -15.49
C LEU A 56 19.49 -23.54 -14.40
N LYS A 57 20.78 -23.31 -14.71
CA LYS A 57 21.85 -23.34 -13.71
C LYS A 57 21.57 -22.32 -12.60
N ALA A 58 21.99 -22.63 -11.38
CA ALA A 58 21.75 -21.80 -10.19
C ALA A 58 22.07 -20.31 -10.38
N ALA A 59 23.16 -19.97 -11.07
CA ALA A 59 23.51 -18.58 -11.38
C ALA A 59 22.46 -17.84 -12.22
N LYS A 60 21.87 -18.52 -13.21
CA LYS A 60 20.80 -17.95 -14.03
C LYS A 60 19.47 -17.89 -13.27
N THR A 61 19.17 -18.90 -12.47
CA THR A 61 18.01 -18.92 -11.57
C THR A 61 18.07 -17.76 -10.57
N GLY A 62 19.23 -17.48 -9.99
CA GLY A 62 19.47 -16.30 -9.16
C GLY A 62 19.18 -14.99 -9.90
N GLY A 63 19.59 -14.88 -11.16
CA GLY A 63 19.26 -13.73 -12.02
C GLY A 63 17.76 -13.57 -12.26
N VAL A 64 17.02 -14.67 -12.46
CA VAL A 64 15.55 -14.65 -12.61
C VAL A 64 14.88 -14.21 -11.30
N ILE A 65 15.31 -14.74 -10.16
CA ILE A 65 14.81 -14.33 -8.83
C ILE A 65 15.04 -12.83 -8.63
N LEU A 66 16.25 -12.34 -8.91
CA LEU A 66 16.59 -10.93 -8.79
C LEU A 66 15.74 -10.05 -9.72
N GLY A 67 15.50 -10.50 -10.96
CA GLY A 67 14.65 -9.80 -11.92
C GLY A 67 13.20 -9.68 -11.43
N ILE A 68 12.64 -10.76 -10.89
CA ILE A 68 11.28 -10.77 -10.32
C ILE A 68 11.22 -9.84 -9.10
N PHE A 69 12.24 -9.87 -8.25
CA PHE A 69 12.33 -8.98 -7.08
C PHE A 69 12.35 -7.51 -7.48
N ILE A 70 13.23 -7.12 -8.43
CA ILE A 70 13.33 -5.74 -8.91
C ILE A 70 12.02 -5.30 -9.58
N ALA A 71 11.40 -6.15 -10.39
CA ALA A 71 10.11 -5.85 -10.99
C ALA A 71 9.03 -5.61 -9.92
N GLY A 72 9.01 -6.43 -8.87
CA GLY A 72 8.15 -6.26 -7.70
C GLY A 72 8.41 -4.94 -6.98
N GLU A 73 9.67 -4.57 -6.71
CA GLU A 73 10.01 -3.30 -6.08
C GLU A 73 9.60 -2.09 -6.93
N VAL A 74 9.86 -2.11 -8.24
CA VAL A 74 9.48 -1.01 -9.14
C VAL A 74 7.96 -0.83 -9.17
N LEU A 75 7.20 -1.93 -9.26
CA LEU A 75 5.72 -1.88 -9.17
C LEU A 75 5.26 -1.39 -7.79
N PHE A 76 5.94 -1.80 -6.71
CA PHE A 76 5.65 -1.37 -5.36
C PHE A 76 5.84 0.14 -5.19
N TYR A 77 7.02 0.68 -5.53
CA TYR A 77 7.31 2.11 -5.45
C TYR A 77 6.50 2.93 -6.44
N GLY A 78 6.26 2.41 -7.64
CA GLY A 78 5.37 3.01 -8.63
C GLY A 78 3.96 3.18 -8.06
N SER A 79 3.37 2.12 -7.52
CA SER A 79 2.05 2.19 -6.88
C SER A 79 2.02 3.17 -5.69
N LEU A 80 3.11 3.26 -4.93
CA LEU A 80 3.30 4.20 -3.84
C LEU A 80 3.35 5.66 -4.29
N ILE A 81 3.91 5.96 -5.47
CA ILE A 81 3.87 7.32 -6.03
C ILE A 81 2.43 7.72 -6.33
N PHE A 82 1.64 6.82 -6.90
CA PHE A 82 0.23 7.07 -7.19
C PHE A 82 -0.65 7.11 -5.93
N LEU A 83 -0.32 6.34 -4.89
CA LEU A 83 -1.04 6.33 -3.61
C LEU A 83 -0.51 7.31 -2.57
N GLY A 84 0.66 7.91 -2.81
CA GLY A 84 1.51 8.49 -1.78
C GLY A 84 0.83 9.58 -0.97
N LYS A 85 0.05 10.44 -1.64
CA LYS A 85 -0.66 11.53 -0.95
C LYS A 85 -1.71 11.00 0.03
N GLU A 86 -2.36 9.88 -0.27
CA GLU A 86 -3.44 9.33 0.54
C GLU A 86 -2.98 8.31 1.56
N ILE A 87 -1.96 7.50 1.24
CA ILE A 87 -1.26 6.68 2.23
C ILE A 87 -0.67 7.59 3.31
N VAL A 88 0.00 8.69 2.93
CA VAL A 88 0.56 9.64 3.90
C VAL A 88 -0.53 10.33 4.70
N LEU A 89 -1.65 10.73 4.07
CA LEU A 89 -2.79 11.30 4.81
C LEU A 89 -3.43 10.29 5.77
N LEU A 90 -3.58 9.02 5.39
CA LEU A 90 -4.06 7.97 6.28
C LEU A 90 -3.10 7.71 7.44
N ILE A 91 -1.80 7.58 7.16
CA ILE A 91 -0.78 7.37 8.20
C ILE A 91 -0.78 8.57 9.13
N ARG A 92 -0.89 9.80 8.61
CA ARG A 92 -0.98 11.02 9.41
C ARG A 92 -2.23 11.05 10.29
N ASP A 93 -3.39 10.67 9.74
CA ASP A 93 -4.65 10.65 10.48
C ASP A 93 -4.62 9.56 11.57
N LYS A 94 -4.06 8.38 11.26
CA LYS A 94 -3.88 7.28 12.23
C LYS A 94 -2.84 7.62 13.30
N ALA A 95 -1.73 8.25 12.93
CA ALA A 95 -0.69 8.70 13.85
C ALA A 95 -1.19 9.80 14.78
N LYS A 96 -1.96 10.77 14.28
CA LYS A 96 -2.62 11.79 15.11
C LYS A 96 -3.61 11.16 16.10
N GLY A 97 -4.39 10.16 15.66
CA GLY A 97 -5.29 9.41 16.54
C GLY A 97 -4.56 8.63 17.63
N TRP A 98 -3.42 8.01 17.29
CA TRP A 98 -2.58 7.30 18.25
C TRP A 98 -1.89 8.24 19.24
N PHE A 99 -1.47 9.41 18.78
CA PHE A 99 -0.84 10.44 19.61
C PHE A 99 -1.84 11.12 20.55
N LYS A 100 -3.07 11.38 20.11
CA LYS A 100 -4.15 11.88 20.98
C LYS A 100 -4.50 10.89 22.11
N ARG A 101 -4.50 9.59 21.83
CA ARG A 101 -4.76 8.56 22.86
C ARG A 101 -3.70 8.50 23.97
N ARG A 102 -2.46 8.91 23.70
CA ARG A 102 -1.38 8.94 24.72
C ARG A 102 -1.40 10.18 25.62
N LYS A 103 -2.13 11.25 25.27
CA LYS A 103 -2.16 12.49 26.07
C LYS A 103 -3.31 12.51 27.10
N THR A 104 -4.07 11.42 27.19
CA THR A 104 -5.24 11.26 28.07
C THR A 104 -5.14 9.99 28.95
N SER A 105 -3.95 9.39 29.04
CA SER A 105 -3.59 8.40 30.07
C SER A 105 -2.54 8.97 30.99
#